data_AF-A0A241WFY7-F1
#
_entry.id   AF-A0A241WFY7-F1
#
_cell.length_a   1.000
_cell.length_b   1.000
_cell.length_c   1.000
_cell.angle_alpha   90.00
_cell.angle_beta   90.00
_cell.angle_gamma   90.00
#
_symmetry.space_group_name_H-M   'P 1'
#
loop_
_entity.id
_entity.type
_entity.pdbx_description
1 polymer ?
#
loop_
_entity_poly.entity_id
_entity_poly.type
_entity_poly.pdbx_seq_one_letter_code
_entity_poly.pdbx_strand_id
1 'polypeptide(L)'
;MGTHVGGLILPFQGNELQAVALIEELEGKPLYKREQWTSDFNTGSEEDFSFYLVNGYLILHHAGYVHSMFYTPEIWQEKFNQIGLMDRIIVFLRVDSANTAGYAIYENAQQIRCFEQADDESYQSGVMLSFEQQWLNAPAFYIHEFEDENGELQTRNISESEFNEDEMEGWEEYYKCRYIEDYENSVHEFGLASVILNELLFELFQTKYTLDDACPDEFLYRTLLEPRQKEQTRSKQDSKKSLWTKLTDLFKK
;
A
#
# COMPACT_ATOMS: atom_id res chain seq x y z
N MET A 1 17.29 -10.04 0.79
CA MET A 1 16.49 -9.26 -0.18
C MET A 1 15.06 -9.44 0.25
N GLY A 2 14.43 -8.38 0.79
CA GLY A 2 13.07 -8.47 1.31
C GLY A 2 12.05 -8.33 0.19
N THR A 3 10.85 -8.84 0.42
CA THR A 3 9.70 -8.58 -0.45
C THR A 3 9.32 -7.11 -0.29
N HIS A 4 9.33 -6.38 -1.40
CA HIS A 4 8.67 -5.07 -1.46
C HIS A 4 7.27 -5.32 -2.01
N VAL A 5 6.26 -4.92 -1.26
CA VAL A 5 4.86 -5.01 -1.67
C VAL A 5 4.25 -3.65 -1.44
N GLY A 6 3.73 -3.06 -2.51
CA GLY A 6 3.33 -1.67 -2.43
C GLY A 6 2.44 -1.28 -3.58
N GLY A 7 1.44 -0.46 -3.30
CA GLY A 7 0.56 0.08 -4.33
C GLY A 7 -0.73 0.62 -3.76
N LEU A 8 -1.83 0.45 -4.49
CA LEU A 8 -3.12 1.02 -4.14
C LEU A 8 -4.28 0.02 -4.34
N ILE A 9 -5.35 0.24 -3.60
CA ILE A 9 -6.61 -0.48 -3.65
C ILE A 9 -7.70 0.55 -3.87
N LEU A 10 -8.55 0.34 -4.87
CA LEU A 10 -9.70 1.22 -5.13
C LEU A 10 -10.94 0.42 -5.55
N PRO A 11 -12.16 0.91 -5.26
CA PRO A 11 -13.39 0.31 -5.76
C PRO A 11 -13.40 0.26 -7.29
N PHE A 12 -13.65 -0.92 -7.86
CA PHE A 12 -13.61 -1.13 -9.31
C PHE A 12 -14.51 -2.30 -9.75
N GLN A 13 -15.43 -2.02 -10.67
CA GLN A 13 -16.36 -3.00 -11.24
C GLN A 13 -16.10 -3.28 -12.73
N GLY A 14 -14.98 -2.79 -13.27
CA GLY A 14 -14.60 -3.00 -14.66
C GLY A 14 -13.87 -4.31 -14.90
N ASN A 15 -13.52 -4.55 -16.16
CA ASN A 15 -12.66 -5.66 -16.58
C ASN A 15 -11.19 -5.23 -16.71
N GLU A 16 -10.32 -6.18 -17.08
CA GLU A 16 -8.88 -5.96 -17.33
C GLU A 16 -8.62 -4.75 -18.25
N LEU A 17 -9.31 -4.63 -19.39
CA LEU A 17 -9.09 -3.53 -20.34
C LEU A 17 -9.44 -2.16 -19.75
N GLN A 18 -10.48 -2.11 -18.91
CA GLN A 18 -10.87 -0.88 -18.23
C GLN A 18 -9.89 -0.54 -17.10
N ALA A 19 -9.35 -1.55 -16.40
CA ALA A 19 -8.33 -1.34 -15.37
C ALA A 19 -7.04 -0.78 -16.01
N VAL A 20 -6.62 -1.35 -17.14
CA VAL A 20 -5.49 -0.84 -17.92
C VAL A 20 -5.71 0.61 -18.34
N ALA A 21 -6.89 0.95 -18.87
CA ALA A 21 -7.19 2.32 -19.26
C ALA A 21 -7.09 3.30 -18.08
N LEU A 22 -7.57 2.90 -16.89
CA LEU A 22 -7.43 3.70 -15.67
C LEU A 22 -5.96 3.89 -15.28
N ILE A 23 -5.14 2.83 -15.33
CA ILE A 23 -3.72 2.91 -14.99
C ILE A 23 -2.97 3.79 -16.03
N GLU A 24 -3.29 3.66 -17.31
CA GLU A 24 -2.74 4.53 -18.36
C GLU A 24 -3.09 6.01 -18.13
N GLU A 25 -4.28 6.30 -17.64
CA GLU A 25 -4.68 7.66 -17.23
C GLU A 25 -3.91 8.14 -15.99
N LEU A 26 -3.72 7.28 -14.98
CA LEU A 26 -2.91 7.59 -13.80
C LEU A 26 -1.44 7.88 -14.15
N GLU A 27 -0.89 7.18 -15.13
CA GLU A 27 0.50 7.33 -15.57
C GLU A 27 0.72 8.34 -16.68
N GLY A 28 -0.32 8.68 -17.43
CA GLY A 28 -0.18 9.44 -18.67
C GLY A 28 0.69 8.72 -19.71
N LYS A 29 0.84 7.38 -19.60
CA LYS A 29 1.66 6.55 -20.46
C LYS A 29 0.92 5.26 -20.85
N PRO A 30 1.06 4.80 -22.10
CA PRO A 30 0.47 3.54 -22.51
C PRO A 30 1.17 2.35 -21.85
N LEU A 31 0.38 1.31 -21.56
CA LEU A 31 0.82 0.06 -20.98
C LEU A 31 0.86 -1.05 -22.03
N TYR A 32 1.76 -2.01 -21.84
CA TYR A 32 1.86 -3.22 -22.64
C TYR A 32 1.77 -4.46 -21.75
N LYS A 33 0.93 -5.43 -22.15
CA LYS A 33 0.73 -6.67 -21.42
C LYS A 33 1.97 -7.55 -21.48
N ARG A 34 2.39 -8.08 -20.33
CA ARG A 34 3.49 -9.03 -20.21
C ARG A 34 2.97 -10.45 -20.02
N GLU A 35 3.70 -11.41 -20.57
CA GLU A 35 3.39 -12.84 -20.40
C GLU A 35 4.08 -13.43 -19.16
N GLN A 36 5.19 -12.83 -18.71
CA GLN A 36 6.00 -13.32 -17.60
C GLN A 36 6.61 -12.17 -16.79
N TRP A 37 6.71 -12.38 -15.49
CA TRP A 37 7.51 -11.57 -14.58
C TRP A 37 9.00 -11.60 -14.95
N THR A 38 9.69 -10.49 -14.68
CA THR A 38 11.17 -10.43 -14.69
C THR A 38 11.78 -10.57 -13.29
N SER A 39 10.93 -10.72 -12.27
CA SER A 39 11.27 -10.64 -10.85
C SER A 39 10.38 -11.60 -10.06
N ASP A 40 10.92 -12.22 -9.02
CA ASP A 40 10.18 -13.08 -8.09
C ASP A 40 9.34 -12.25 -7.07
N PHE A 41 9.22 -10.93 -7.26
CA PHE A 41 8.56 -10.00 -6.34
C PHE A 41 7.35 -9.30 -6.98
N ASN A 42 6.26 -9.15 -6.21
CA ASN A 42 5.00 -8.49 -6.61
C ASN A 42 5.16 -7.01 -6.99
N THR A 43 6.24 -6.35 -6.58
CA THR A 43 6.64 -5.05 -7.13
C THR A 43 7.90 -5.25 -7.96
N GLY A 44 7.77 -5.19 -9.29
CA GLY A 44 8.91 -5.20 -10.21
C GLY A 44 9.70 -3.88 -10.15
N SER A 45 10.10 -3.37 -11.32
CA SER A 45 10.66 -2.01 -11.43
C SER A 45 9.57 -0.94 -11.36
N GLU A 46 9.95 0.35 -11.28
CA GLU A 46 9.05 1.51 -11.45
C GLU A 46 8.33 1.59 -12.80
N GLU A 47 8.54 0.62 -13.68
CA GLU A 47 7.90 0.51 -14.98
C GLU A 47 6.91 -0.65 -15.05
N ASP A 48 6.95 -1.56 -14.06
CA ASP A 48 6.18 -2.79 -14.02
C ASP A 48 4.99 -2.64 -13.08
N PHE A 49 3.81 -3.00 -13.59
CA PHE A 49 2.55 -2.99 -12.87
C PHE A 49 2.06 -4.42 -12.79
N SER A 50 1.59 -4.81 -11.61
CA SER A 50 0.72 -5.96 -11.50
C SER A 50 -0.59 -5.58 -10.83
N PHE A 51 -1.68 -6.18 -11.27
CA PHE A 51 -2.96 -5.90 -10.64
C PHE A 51 -3.90 -7.08 -10.66
N TYR A 52 -4.87 -7.01 -9.75
CA TYR A 52 -5.89 -8.02 -9.52
C TYR A 52 -7.26 -7.36 -9.39
N LEU A 53 -8.29 -8.12 -9.77
CA LEU A 53 -9.69 -7.72 -9.61
C LEU A 53 -10.34 -8.68 -8.61
N VAL A 54 -10.62 -8.20 -7.39
CA VAL A 54 -11.13 -9.03 -6.29
C VAL A 54 -12.28 -8.31 -5.60
N ASN A 55 -13.42 -9.00 -5.46
CA ASN A 55 -14.58 -8.52 -4.69
C ASN A 55 -15.02 -7.07 -5.00
N GLY A 56 -14.92 -6.65 -6.26
CA GLY A 56 -15.29 -5.29 -6.65
C GLY A 56 -14.23 -4.22 -6.36
N TYR A 57 -12.98 -4.63 -6.20
CA TYR A 57 -11.81 -3.76 -6.05
C TYR A 57 -10.75 -4.08 -7.09
N LEU A 58 -10.03 -3.05 -7.49
CA LEU A 58 -8.75 -3.14 -8.19
C LEU A 58 -7.65 -3.02 -7.16
N ILE A 59 -6.78 -4.02 -7.08
CA ILE A 59 -5.55 -4.00 -6.29
C ILE A 59 -4.41 -3.85 -7.27
N LEU A 60 -3.73 -2.71 -7.26
CA LEU A 60 -2.60 -2.38 -8.11
C LEU A 60 -1.32 -2.40 -7.29
N HIS A 61 -0.34 -3.18 -7.69
CA HIS A 61 1.02 -3.16 -7.17
C HIS A 61 1.92 -2.35 -8.11
N HIS A 62 2.66 -1.41 -7.53
CA HIS A 62 3.62 -0.59 -8.25
C HIS A 62 4.68 -0.01 -7.29
N ALA A 63 5.95 -0.30 -7.57
CA ALA A 63 7.08 0.09 -6.71
C ALA A 63 7.20 1.61 -6.51
N GLY A 64 6.93 2.39 -7.57
CA GLY A 64 7.13 3.85 -7.55
C GLY A 64 5.97 4.65 -6.96
N TYR A 65 4.79 4.05 -6.77
CA TYR A 65 3.61 4.80 -6.30
C TYR A 65 3.72 5.13 -4.82
N VAL A 66 4.12 4.15 -4.04
CA VAL A 66 3.96 4.20 -2.58
C VAL A 66 4.69 5.37 -1.96
N HIS A 67 5.97 5.56 -2.28
CA HIS A 67 6.75 6.67 -1.71
C HIS A 67 6.08 8.04 -1.98
N SER A 68 5.69 8.29 -3.24
CA SER A 68 5.07 9.57 -3.60
C SER A 68 3.65 9.74 -3.04
N MET A 69 2.91 8.65 -2.83
CA MET A 69 1.59 8.69 -2.21
C MET A 69 1.65 8.93 -0.70
N PHE A 70 2.70 8.46 -0.02
CA PHE A 70 2.85 8.73 1.42
C PHE A 70 3.34 10.15 1.67
N TYR A 71 4.37 10.60 0.94
CA TYR A 71 5.12 11.81 1.29
C TYR A 71 4.89 13.02 0.37
N THR A 72 4.23 12.84 -0.77
CA THR A 72 3.84 13.95 -1.67
C THR A 72 2.38 13.85 -2.10
N PRO A 73 1.42 13.85 -1.15
CA PRO A 73 0.02 13.54 -1.45
C PRO A 73 -0.64 14.50 -2.43
N GLU A 74 -0.20 15.75 -2.50
CA GLU A 74 -0.69 16.82 -3.39
C GLU A 74 -0.60 16.45 -4.87
N ILE A 75 0.46 15.75 -5.28
CA ILE A 75 0.60 15.26 -6.67
C ILE A 75 -0.53 14.30 -7.00
N TRP A 76 -0.85 13.40 -6.07
CA TRP A 76 -1.91 12.42 -6.22
C TRP A 76 -3.30 13.04 -6.11
N GLN A 77 -3.47 14.03 -5.24
CA GLN A 77 -4.69 14.82 -5.19
C GLN A 77 -4.98 15.48 -6.54
N GLU A 78 -4.00 16.12 -7.17
CA GLU A 78 -4.18 16.70 -8.50
C GLU A 78 -4.54 15.64 -9.54
N LYS A 79 -3.82 14.51 -9.56
CA LYS A 79 -4.09 13.39 -10.48
C LYS A 79 -5.52 12.86 -10.32
N PHE A 80 -5.92 12.52 -9.10
CA PHE A 80 -7.25 11.99 -8.80
C PHE A 80 -8.36 12.98 -9.14
N ASN A 81 -8.14 14.28 -8.87
CA ASN A 81 -9.07 15.33 -9.28
C ASN A 81 -9.23 15.42 -10.80
N GLN A 82 -8.14 15.31 -11.55
CA GLN A 82 -8.16 15.41 -13.02
C GLN A 82 -8.93 14.25 -13.67
N ILE A 83 -8.78 13.03 -13.15
CA ILE A 83 -9.46 11.83 -13.68
C ILE A 83 -10.84 11.59 -13.04
N GLY A 84 -11.22 12.38 -12.03
CA GLY A 84 -12.51 12.25 -11.35
C GLY A 84 -12.60 11.06 -10.39
N LEU A 85 -11.47 10.56 -9.89
CA LEU A 85 -11.41 9.45 -8.95
C LEU A 85 -11.60 9.98 -7.52
N MET A 86 -12.84 9.90 -7.03
CA MET A 86 -13.25 10.51 -5.74
C MET A 86 -13.54 9.48 -4.64
N ASP A 87 -13.70 8.22 -5.03
CA ASP A 87 -13.93 7.12 -4.11
C ASP A 87 -12.76 6.94 -3.13
N ARG A 88 -12.99 6.19 -2.05
CA ARG A 88 -11.94 5.86 -1.08
C ARG A 88 -10.85 5.01 -1.76
N ILE A 89 -9.60 5.46 -1.69
CA ILE A 89 -8.43 4.72 -2.18
C ILE A 89 -7.53 4.41 -0.98
N ILE A 90 -7.03 3.19 -0.92
CA ILE A 90 -6.15 2.72 0.14
C ILE A 90 -4.80 2.44 -0.48
N VAL A 91 -3.79 3.18 -0.07
CA VAL A 91 -2.40 2.95 -0.43
C VAL A 91 -1.80 2.06 0.64
N PHE A 92 -0.97 1.10 0.26
CA PHE A 92 -0.31 0.19 1.19
C PHE A 92 1.18 0.06 0.88
N LEU A 93 1.94 -0.23 1.94
CA LEU A 93 3.36 -0.54 1.92
C LEU A 93 3.64 -1.73 2.84
N ARG A 94 4.44 -2.67 2.37
CA ARG A 94 5.17 -3.64 3.18
C ARG A 94 6.57 -3.85 2.61
N VAL A 95 7.56 -3.83 3.50
CA VAL A 95 8.96 -4.08 3.18
C VAL A 95 9.55 -4.99 4.24
N ASP A 96 9.65 -6.28 3.92
CA ASP A 96 10.13 -7.29 4.88
C ASP A 96 11.55 -7.01 5.37
N SER A 97 12.43 -6.49 4.51
CA SER A 97 13.84 -6.26 4.86
C SER A 97 14.07 -5.08 5.82
N ALA A 98 13.05 -4.26 6.04
CA ALA A 98 13.11 -3.09 6.91
C ALA A 98 11.99 -3.11 7.97
N ASN A 99 11.32 -4.27 8.13
CA ASN A 99 10.11 -4.44 8.94
C ASN A 99 9.12 -3.28 8.78
N THR A 100 9.04 -2.72 7.57
CA THR A 100 8.27 -1.50 7.34
C THR A 100 6.89 -1.88 6.85
N ALA A 101 5.86 -1.33 7.47
CA ALA A 101 4.49 -1.46 7.01
C ALA A 101 3.76 -0.13 7.14
N GLY A 102 2.81 0.12 6.25
CA GLY A 102 2.02 1.32 6.31
C GLY A 102 0.84 1.32 5.39
N TYR A 103 -0.05 2.28 5.62
CA TYR A 103 -1.14 2.60 4.72
C TYR A 103 -1.43 4.10 4.71
N ALA A 104 -1.97 4.57 3.60
CA ALA A 104 -2.58 5.88 3.50
C ALA A 104 -3.99 5.76 2.91
N ILE A 105 -4.89 6.63 3.32
CA ILE A 105 -6.28 6.63 2.85
C ILE A 105 -6.55 7.97 2.20
N TYR A 106 -7.03 7.90 0.96
CA TYR A 106 -7.54 9.03 0.22
C TYR A 106 -9.06 8.96 0.14
N GLU A 107 -9.72 10.10 0.32
CA GLU A 107 -11.16 10.27 0.08
C GLU A 107 -11.39 11.63 -0.58
N ASN A 108 -12.28 11.68 -1.58
CA ASN A 108 -12.51 12.91 -2.35
C ASN A 108 -11.19 13.51 -2.87
N ALA A 109 -10.30 12.65 -3.38
CA ALA A 109 -8.96 12.97 -3.85
C ALA A 109 -7.99 13.54 -2.79
N GLN A 110 -8.33 13.60 -1.50
CA GLN A 110 -7.44 14.11 -0.45
C GLN A 110 -6.93 12.98 0.43
N GLN A 111 -5.66 13.01 0.81
CA GLN A 111 -5.13 12.11 1.84
C GLN A 111 -5.72 12.53 3.20
N ILE A 112 -6.57 11.68 3.78
CA ILE A 112 -7.24 11.96 5.05
C ILE A 112 -6.55 11.29 6.24
N ARG A 113 -5.74 10.26 5.97
CA ARG A 113 -5.01 9.48 6.96
C ARG A 113 -3.75 8.89 6.33
N CYS A 114 -2.64 8.94 7.06
CA CYS A 114 -1.43 8.20 6.74
C CYS A 114 -0.89 7.60 8.04
N PHE A 115 -0.52 6.33 8.01
CA PHE A 115 0.16 5.67 9.10
C PHE A 115 1.21 4.69 8.55
N GLU A 116 2.46 4.90 8.93
CA GLU A 116 3.60 4.09 8.55
C GLU A 116 4.49 3.84 9.76
N GLN A 117 5.07 2.64 9.81
CA GLN A 117 6.06 2.26 10.80
C GLN A 117 7.18 1.47 10.15
N ALA A 118 8.40 1.77 10.58
CA ALA A 118 9.61 0.98 10.43
C ALA A 118 10.15 0.65 11.83
N ASP A 119 11.24 -0.12 11.92
CA ASP A 119 11.84 -0.54 13.19
C ASP A 119 12.07 0.62 14.18
N ASP A 120 12.58 1.75 13.68
CA ASP A 120 13.00 2.88 14.53
C ASP A 120 12.11 4.13 14.41
N GLU A 121 11.22 4.17 13.41
CA GLU A 121 10.48 5.39 13.06
C GLU A 121 9.01 5.10 12.80
N SER A 122 8.15 6.00 13.29
CA SER A 122 6.73 6.00 12.93
C SER A 122 6.34 7.35 12.36
N TYR A 123 5.61 7.33 11.25
CA TYR A 123 5.05 8.51 10.62
C TYR A 123 3.53 8.42 10.65
N GLN A 124 2.89 9.47 11.17
CA GLN A 124 1.43 9.57 11.16
C GLN A 124 0.98 10.96 10.74
N SER A 125 -0.07 11.02 9.91
CA SER A 125 -0.76 12.25 9.55
C SER A 125 -2.28 12.03 9.47
N GLY A 126 -3.05 13.11 9.47
CA GLY A 126 -4.52 13.04 9.38
C GLY A 126 -5.21 12.63 10.69
N VAL A 127 -6.52 12.41 10.60
CA VAL A 127 -7.36 12.07 11.77
C VAL A 127 -7.51 10.56 11.86
N MET A 128 -7.22 10.01 13.05
CA MET A 128 -7.40 8.60 13.35
C MET A 128 -8.85 8.15 13.07
N LEU A 129 -8.99 7.08 12.29
CA LEU A 129 -10.26 6.49 11.90
C LEU A 129 -10.72 5.45 12.94
N SER A 130 -12.00 5.12 12.93
CA SER A 130 -12.63 4.27 13.95
C SER A 130 -11.99 2.88 14.07
N PHE A 131 -11.60 2.27 12.95
CA PHE A 131 -11.00 0.92 12.95
C PHE A 131 -9.59 0.90 13.60
N GLU A 132 -8.90 2.04 13.61
CA GLU A 132 -7.56 2.16 14.20
C GLU A 132 -7.62 2.36 15.73
N GLN A 133 -8.72 2.92 16.25
CA GLN A 133 -8.77 3.45 17.61
C GLN A 133 -8.49 2.41 18.69
N GLN A 134 -8.97 1.18 18.51
CA GLN A 134 -8.70 0.10 19.45
C GLN A 134 -7.21 -0.26 19.52
N TRP A 135 -6.51 -0.17 18.39
CA TRP A 135 -5.09 -0.52 18.27
C TRP A 135 -4.19 0.59 18.77
N LEU A 136 -4.44 1.82 18.33
CA LEU A 136 -3.56 2.96 18.62
C LEU A 136 -3.74 3.52 20.03
N ASN A 137 -4.92 3.30 20.64
CA ASN A 137 -5.18 3.68 22.04
C ASN A 137 -5.01 2.50 23.02
N ALA A 138 -4.58 1.33 22.53
CA ALA A 138 -4.32 0.18 23.39
C ALA A 138 -3.26 0.54 24.46
N PRO A 139 -3.39 0.03 25.69
CA PRO A 139 -2.39 0.22 26.73
C PRO A 139 -1.00 -0.23 26.25
N ALA A 140 0.00 0.61 26.48
CA ALA A 140 1.38 0.29 26.15
C ALA A 140 2.14 -0.25 27.36
N PHE A 141 3.14 -1.06 27.07
CA PHE A 141 4.14 -1.53 28.03
C PHE A 141 5.45 -1.80 27.27
N TYR A 142 6.54 -2.01 28.00
CA TYR A 142 7.83 -2.34 27.42
C TYR A 142 8.25 -3.76 27.78
N ILE A 143 8.80 -4.48 26.83
CA ILE A 143 9.52 -5.73 27.04
C ILE A 143 10.99 -5.38 27.13
N HIS A 144 11.64 -5.70 28.25
CA HIS A 144 13.07 -5.57 28.44
C HIS A 144 13.72 -6.95 28.34
N GLU A 145 14.61 -7.10 27.37
CA GLU A 145 15.44 -8.29 27.16
C GLU A 145 16.90 -7.99 27.54
N PHE A 146 17.45 -8.84 28.41
CA PHE A 146 18.81 -8.68 28.94
C PHE A 146 19.44 -10.03 29.26
N GLU A 147 20.78 -10.11 29.22
CA GLU A 147 21.53 -11.28 29.69
C GLU A 147 21.78 -11.18 31.20
N ASP A 148 21.54 -12.26 31.94
CA ASP A 148 21.87 -12.33 33.37
C ASP A 148 23.37 -12.61 33.62
N GLU A 149 23.76 -12.67 34.90
CA GLU A 149 25.15 -12.93 35.30
C GLU A 149 25.70 -14.29 34.81
N ASN A 150 24.83 -15.21 34.37
CA ASN A 150 25.20 -16.51 33.82
C ASN A 150 25.20 -16.54 32.28
N GLY A 151 24.85 -15.43 31.62
CA GLY A 151 24.69 -15.33 30.18
C GLY A 151 23.39 -15.93 29.66
N GLU A 152 22.38 -16.12 30.52
CA GLU A 152 21.04 -16.55 30.10
C GLU A 152 20.17 -15.33 29.76
N LEU A 153 19.50 -15.38 28.60
CA LEU A 153 18.55 -14.35 28.18
C LEU A 153 17.32 -14.35 29.08
N GLN A 154 17.01 -13.20 29.65
CA GLN A 154 15.85 -12.94 30.49
C GLN A 154 14.95 -11.89 29.84
N THR A 155 13.65 -11.97 30.14
CA THR A 155 12.65 -11.03 29.65
C THR A 155 11.78 -10.54 30.80
N ARG A 156 11.54 -9.23 30.91
CA ARG A 156 10.61 -8.64 31.89
C ARG A 156 9.69 -7.62 31.22
N ASN A 157 8.43 -7.57 31.68
CA ASN A 157 7.49 -6.53 31.27
C ASN A 157 7.60 -5.34 32.23
N ILE A 158 7.67 -4.13 31.68
CA ILE A 158 7.74 -2.86 32.39
C ILE A 158 6.51 -2.05 31.99
N SER A 159 5.75 -1.54 32.96
CA SER A 159 4.61 -0.68 32.64
C SER A 159 5.08 0.64 32.01
N GLU A 160 4.29 1.25 31.13
CA GLU A 160 4.67 2.52 30.49
C GLU A 160 4.98 3.63 31.51
N SER A 161 4.30 3.65 32.66
CA SER A 161 4.56 4.61 33.75
C SER A 161 5.89 4.40 34.49
N GLU A 162 6.47 3.20 34.39
CA GLU A 162 7.73 2.83 35.06
C GLU A 162 8.92 2.85 34.10
N PHE A 163 8.67 2.97 32.78
CA PHE A 163 9.73 3.00 31.78
C PHE A 163 10.50 4.32 31.84
N ASN A 164 11.84 4.22 31.86
CA ASN A 164 12.75 5.34 31.85
C ASN A 164 13.89 5.10 30.85
N GLU A 165 13.89 5.86 29.76
CA GLU A 165 14.91 5.75 28.69
C GLU A 165 16.32 6.09 29.19
N ASP A 166 16.44 6.99 30.19
CA ASP A 166 17.74 7.39 30.76
C ASP A 166 18.44 6.27 31.54
N GLU A 167 17.71 5.21 31.92
CA GLU A 167 18.23 4.05 32.65
C GLU A 167 18.66 2.90 31.74
N MET A 168 18.46 3.02 30.42
CA MET A 168 18.79 1.97 29.46
C MET A 168 20.30 1.81 29.31
N GLU A 169 20.78 0.58 29.46
CA GLU A 169 22.16 0.25 29.12
C GLU A 169 22.27 -0.09 27.62
N GLY A 170 23.39 0.28 26.97
CA GLY A 170 23.53 0.16 25.51
C GLY A 170 23.62 -1.27 24.95
N TRP A 171 23.54 -2.29 25.82
CA TRP A 171 23.49 -3.72 25.47
C TRP A 171 22.15 -4.36 25.83
N GLU A 172 21.23 -3.61 26.44
CA GLU A 172 19.88 -4.05 26.73
C GLU A 172 18.94 -3.70 25.58
N GLU A 173 17.97 -4.57 25.33
CA GLU A 173 16.98 -4.39 24.27
C GLU A 173 15.62 -4.09 24.88
N TYR A 174 14.96 -3.03 24.41
CA TYR A 174 13.67 -2.58 24.92
C TYR A 174 12.68 -2.43 23.77
N TYR A 175 11.60 -3.20 23.83
CA TYR A 175 10.55 -3.19 22.82
C TYR A 175 9.27 -2.62 23.40
N LYS A 176 8.79 -1.51 22.85
CA LYS A 176 7.44 -1.03 23.17
C LYS A 176 6.40 -1.95 22.53
N CYS A 177 5.39 -2.31 23.29
CA CYS A 177 4.31 -3.20 22.89
C CYS A 177 2.95 -2.60 23.24
N ARG A 178 1.93 -3.01 22.51
CA ARG A 178 0.51 -2.74 22.81
C ARG A 178 -0.17 -4.03 23.21
N TYR A 179 -0.91 -3.99 24.32
CA TYR A 179 -1.73 -5.12 24.75
C TYR A 179 -3.16 -5.01 24.22
N ILE A 180 -3.63 -6.04 23.53
CA ILE A 180 -4.97 -6.05 22.92
C ILE A 180 -5.68 -7.33 23.35
N GLU A 181 -6.74 -7.14 24.14
CA GLU A 181 -7.48 -8.23 24.79
C GLU A 181 -8.05 -9.22 23.77
N ASP A 182 -8.59 -8.72 22.65
CA ASP A 182 -9.23 -9.54 21.60
C ASP A 182 -8.28 -10.51 20.88
N TYR A 183 -6.96 -10.31 20.98
CA TYR A 183 -5.95 -11.16 20.34
C TYR A 183 -5.23 -12.06 21.35
N GLU A 184 -5.60 -11.99 22.64
CA GLU A 184 -4.92 -12.65 23.77
C GLU A 184 -3.39 -12.50 23.72
N ASN A 185 -2.90 -11.41 23.10
CA ASN A 185 -1.49 -11.26 22.78
C ASN A 185 -1.08 -9.78 22.72
N SER A 186 0.22 -9.54 22.86
CA SER A 186 0.84 -8.23 22.65
C SER A 186 1.36 -8.08 21.24
N VAL A 187 1.23 -6.88 20.67
CA VAL A 187 1.81 -6.52 19.38
C VAL A 187 2.96 -5.56 19.63
N HIS A 188 4.14 -5.84 19.07
CA HIS A 188 5.23 -4.87 19.07
C HIS A 188 4.80 -3.58 18.38
N GLU A 189 5.22 -2.43 18.90
CA GLU A 189 4.78 -1.14 18.36
C GLU A 189 5.17 -1.01 16.90
N PHE A 190 6.37 -1.46 16.48
CA PHE A 190 6.79 -1.47 15.07
C PHE A 190 5.92 -2.36 14.16
N GLY A 191 5.16 -3.31 14.72
CA GLY A 191 4.25 -4.18 13.99
C GLY A 191 2.81 -3.65 13.84
N LEU A 192 2.44 -2.55 14.50
CA LEU A 192 1.04 -2.11 14.57
C LEU A 192 0.46 -1.74 13.21
N ALA A 193 1.21 -1.02 12.36
CA ALA A 193 0.77 -0.61 11.03
C ALA A 193 0.43 -1.81 10.17
N SER A 194 1.21 -2.89 10.28
CA SER A 194 0.95 -4.15 9.59
C SER A 194 -0.34 -4.81 10.04
N VAL A 195 -0.59 -4.83 11.36
CA VAL A 195 -1.80 -5.41 11.94
C VAL A 195 -3.03 -4.59 11.57
N ILE A 196 -2.98 -3.27 11.73
CA ILE A 196 -4.09 -2.38 11.39
C ILE A 196 -4.39 -2.43 9.87
N LEU A 197 -3.37 -2.55 9.02
CA LEU A 197 -3.58 -2.78 7.59
C LEU A 197 -4.33 -4.11 7.34
N ASN A 198 -3.99 -5.19 8.05
CA ASN A 198 -4.73 -6.45 7.91
C ASN A 198 -6.20 -6.32 8.34
N GLU A 199 -6.48 -5.56 9.40
CA GLU A 199 -7.87 -5.27 9.81
C GLU A 199 -8.62 -4.50 8.73
N LEU A 200 -7.99 -3.47 8.15
CA LEU A 200 -8.56 -2.72 7.04
C LEU A 200 -8.86 -3.61 5.83
N LEU A 201 -7.94 -4.51 5.46
CA LEU A 201 -8.15 -5.45 4.36
C LEU A 201 -9.27 -6.45 4.67
N PHE A 202 -9.37 -6.92 5.92
CA PHE A 202 -10.45 -7.79 6.35
C PHE A 202 -11.81 -7.08 6.28
N GLU A 203 -11.90 -5.81 6.69
CA GLU A 203 -13.11 -5.00 6.54
C GLU A 203 -13.52 -4.84 5.08
N LEU A 204 -12.57 -4.64 4.16
CA LEU A 204 -12.86 -4.49 2.72
C LEU A 204 -13.33 -5.79 2.08
N PHE A 205 -12.59 -6.88 2.31
CA PHE A 205 -12.77 -8.12 1.55
C PHE A 205 -13.64 -9.15 2.26
N GLN A 206 -13.93 -8.95 3.54
CA GLN A 206 -14.67 -9.89 4.40
C GLN A 206 -14.04 -11.29 4.45
N THR A 207 -12.74 -11.37 4.16
CA THR A 207 -11.92 -12.58 4.21
C THR A 207 -10.49 -12.19 4.57
N LYS A 208 -9.73 -13.13 5.12
CA LYS A 208 -8.28 -12.93 5.29
C LYS A 208 -7.64 -12.79 3.91
N TYR A 209 -6.97 -11.67 3.69
CA TYR A 209 -6.28 -11.33 2.45
C TYR A 209 -4.85 -10.92 2.79
N THR A 210 -3.88 -11.53 2.12
CA THR A 210 -2.45 -11.22 2.22
C THR A 210 -2.03 -10.51 0.95
N LEU A 211 -1.40 -9.35 1.09
CA LEU A 211 -0.83 -8.59 -0.05
C LEU A 211 0.43 -9.28 -0.61
N ASP A 212 1.01 -10.18 0.16
CA ASP A 212 2.30 -10.81 -0.10
C ASP A 212 2.16 -12.07 -1.00
N ASP A 213 0.97 -12.66 -1.09
CA ASP A 213 0.73 -13.87 -1.88
C ASP A 213 0.33 -13.52 -3.32
N ALA A 214 1.05 -14.11 -4.29
CA ALA A 214 0.67 -14.04 -5.69
C ALA A 214 -0.70 -14.71 -5.91
N CYS A 215 -1.69 -13.94 -6.36
CA CYS A 215 -3.00 -14.48 -6.65
C CYS A 215 -2.99 -15.14 -8.06
N PRO A 216 -3.73 -16.24 -8.29
CA PRO A 216 -3.67 -16.97 -9.57
C PRO A 216 -4.06 -16.15 -10.81
N ASP A 217 -4.84 -15.08 -10.62
CA ASP A 217 -5.41 -14.26 -11.69
C ASP A 217 -4.71 -12.88 -11.80
N GLU A 218 -3.38 -12.86 -11.71
CA GLU A 218 -2.58 -11.65 -11.85
C GLU A 218 -2.50 -11.15 -13.31
N PHE A 219 -2.70 -9.84 -13.49
CA PHE A 219 -2.45 -9.16 -14.75
C PHE A 219 -1.15 -8.38 -14.70
N LEU A 220 -0.26 -8.61 -15.67
CA LEU A 220 1.07 -8.01 -15.72
C LEU A 220 1.20 -7.04 -16.89
N TYR A 221 1.69 -5.84 -16.58
CA TYR A 221 1.83 -4.74 -17.54
C TYR A 221 3.12 -3.96 -17.32
N ARG A 222 3.58 -3.27 -18.36
CA ARG A 222 4.74 -2.37 -18.30
C ARG A 222 4.50 -1.07 -19.08
N THR A 223 5.00 0.06 -18.58
CA THR A 223 5.00 1.32 -19.33
C THR A 223 5.95 1.29 -20.53
N LEU A 224 5.54 1.87 -21.65
CA LEU A 224 6.43 2.07 -22.81
C LEU A 224 7.35 3.29 -22.59
N LEU A 225 8.66 3.05 -22.53
CA LEU A 225 9.68 4.08 -22.74
C LEU A 225 9.82 4.36 -24.24
N GLU A 226 9.05 5.34 -24.73
CA GLU A 226 8.97 5.79 -26.14
C GLU A 226 8.40 4.79 -27.17
N PRO A 227 7.78 5.29 -28.27
CA PRO A 227 7.12 4.43 -29.23
C PRO A 227 8.18 3.66 -30.03
N ARG A 228 7.99 2.34 -30.20
CA ARG A 228 8.56 1.66 -31.38
C ARG A 228 8.23 2.52 -32.59
N GLN A 229 9.25 2.98 -33.31
CA GLN A 229 9.07 3.59 -34.61
C GLN A 229 8.27 2.61 -35.46
N LYS A 230 6.96 2.86 -35.60
CA LYS A 230 6.15 2.18 -36.59
C LYS A 230 6.78 2.53 -37.92
N GLU A 231 7.27 1.50 -38.63
CA GLU A 231 7.58 1.59 -40.04
C GLU A 231 6.43 2.33 -40.73
N GLN A 232 6.78 3.47 -41.33
CA GLN A 232 5.84 4.34 -42.02
C GLN A 232 5.18 3.56 -43.15
N THR A 233 3.93 3.18 -42.96
CA THR A 233 2.98 3.06 -44.07
C THR A 233 1.95 4.17 -43.91
N ARG A 234 2.19 5.26 -44.65
CA ARG A 234 1.23 6.32 -44.93
C ARG A 234 -0.08 5.69 -45.42
N SER A 235 -1.22 6.06 -44.84
CA SER A 235 -2.14 6.97 -45.53
C SER A 235 -3.34 7.42 -44.69
N LYS A 236 -3.68 8.70 -44.90
CA LYS A 236 -4.96 9.39 -44.73
C LYS A 236 -5.48 9.74 -43.32
N GLN A 237 -5.25 11.01 -43.00
CA GLN A 237 -6.23 11.97 -42.47
C GLN A 237 -7.68 11.47 -42.47
N ASP A 238 -8.32 11.45 -41.28
CA ASP A 238 -9.53 12.26 -41.07
C ASP A 238 -10.01 12.32 -39.60
N SER A 239 -10.32 13.56 -39.20
CA SER A 239 -11.12 14.01 -38.05
C SER A 239 -10.71 13.60 -36.61
N LYS A 240 -10.14 14.57 -35.88
CA LYS A 240 -10.08 14.55 -34.41
C LYS A 240 -11.50 14.71 -33.83
N LYS A 241 -12.13 13.60 -33.48
CA LYS A 241 -13.13 13.55 -32.40
C LYS A 241 -12.51 12.80 -31.23
N SER A 242 -12.61 13.37 -30.03
CA SER A 242 -12.15 12.78 -28.78
C SER A 242 -12.74 11.36 -28.62
N LEU A 243 -11.93 10.41 -28.15
CA LEU A 243 -12.34 9.04 -27.85
C LEU A 243 -13.54 9.00 -26.90
N TRP A 244 -13.64 10.00 -26.00
CA TRP A 244 -14.78 10.21 -25.11
C TRP A 244 -16.10 10.49 -25.85
N THR A 245 -16.07 11.17 -26.99
CA THR A 245 -17.28 11.40 -27.80
C THR A 245 -17.76 10.12 -28.49
N LYS A 246 -16.86 9.18 -28.81
CA LYS A 246 -17.23 7.88 -29.39
C LYS A 246 -17.76 6.89 -28.34
N LEU A 247 -17.23 6.96 -27.12
CA LEU A 247 -17.69 6.11 -26.01
C LEU A 247 -19.07 6.55 -25.50
N THR A 248 -19.33 7.85 -25.40
CA THR A 248 -20.65 8.36 -24.96
C THR A 248 -21.79 8.08 -25.95
N ASP A 249 -21.50 7.98 -27.25
CA ASP A 249 -22.50 7.64 -28.27
C ASP A 249 -22.92 6.15 -28.23
N LEU A 250 -22.13 5.27 -27.60
CA LEU A 250 -22.44 3.84 -27.43
C LEU A 250 -23.40 3.56 -26.26
N PHE A 251 -23.58 4.51 -25.33
CA PHE A 251 -24.46 4.38 -24.16
C PHE A 251 -25.84 5.05 -24.33
N LYS A 252 -26.14 5.56 -25.53
CA LYS A 252 -27.51 6.00 -25.90
C LYS A 252 -28.19 4.92 -26.74
N LYS A 253 -28.62 3.84 -26.11
CA LYS A 253 -29.77 3.03 -26.52
C LYS A 253 -30.25 2.17 -25.36
#